data_AF-A0A423SL28-F1
#
_entry.id   AF-A0A423SL28-F1
#
_cell.length_a   1.000
_cell.length_b   1.000
_cell.length_c   1.000
_cell.angle_alpha   90.00
_cell.angle_beta   90.00
_cell.angle_gamma   90.00
#
_symmetry.space_group_name_H-M   'P 1'
#
loop_
_entity.id
_entity.type
_entity.pdbx_description
1 polymer ?
#
loop_
_entity_poly.entity_id
_entity_poly.type
_entity_poly.pdbx_seq_one_letter_code
_entity_poly.pdbx_strand_id
1 'polypeptide(L)'
;MAFCGYKFSLCLLLISCWGLVQLLLMGMLFYCETPAFLEDLPLTGPYENVGQYMNDVHHGFGTNALNCLIAACLYIITLGVSGWQFYLNQKTTYQV
;
A
#
# COMPACT_ATOMS: atom_id res chain seq x y z
N MET A 1 -7.21 10.43 24.25
CA MET A 1 -7.60 11.77 23.78
C MET A 1 -7.78 11.66 22.27
N ALA A 2 -8.94 12.04 21.73
CA ALA A 2 -9.10 12.10 20.29
C ALA A 2 -8.32 13.31 19.77
N PHE A 3 -7.33 13.08 18.90
CA PHE A 3 -6.51 14.17 18.35
C PHE A 3 -7.06 14.65 17.00
N CYS A 4 -7.86 13.81 16.34
CA CYS A 4 -8.42 14.12 15.02
C CYS A 4 -9.95 14.13 15.05
N GLY A 5 -10.56 15.11 14.37
CA GLY A 5 -12.01 15.27 14.33
C GLY A 5 -12.71 14.14 13.55
N TYR A 6 -13.99 13.88 13.88
CA TYR A 6 -14.82 12.80 13.34
C TYR A 6 -14.79 12.69 11.80
N LYS A 7 -14.90 13.83 11.08
CA LYS A 7 -14.93 13.86 9.60
C LYS A 7 -13.61 13.44 8.97
N PHE A 8 -12.48 13.84 9.56
CA PHE A 8 -11.15 13.48 9.05
C PHE A 8 -10.82 12.02 9.36
N SER A 9 -11.19 11.53 10.55
CA SER A 9 -11.00 10.12 10.93
C SER A 9 -11.75 9.16 10.00
N LEU A 10 -12.95 9.52 9.54
CA LEU A 10 -13.72 8.72 8.60
C LEU A 10 -13.06 8.71 7.21
N CYS A 11 -12.61 9.87 6.73
CA CYS A 11 -11.86 9.96 5.47
C CYS A 11 -10.59 9.09 5.50
N LEU A 12 -9.81 9.16 6.58
CA LEU A 12 -8.59 8.37 6.72
C LEU A 12 -8.87 6.87 6.74
N LEU A 13 -9.96 6.45 7.38
CA LEU A 13 -10.37 5.05 7.44
C LEU A 13 -10.73 4.52 6.04
N LEU A 14 -11.47 5.29 5.25
CA LEU A 14 -11.85 4.92 3.88
C LEU A 14 -10.62 4.82 2.97
N ILE A 15 -9.73 5.82 3.02
CA ILE A 15 -8.49 5.82 2.24
C ILE A 15 -7.60 4.64 2.67
N SER A 16 -7.49 4.37 3.97
CA SER A 16 -6.68 3.27 4.45
C SER A 16 -7.23 1.90 4.02
N CYS A 17 -8.56 1.73 4.00
CA CYS A 17 -9.18 0.50 3.52
C CYS A 17 -8.95 0.31 2.02
N TRP A 18 -9.13 1.36 1.22
CA TRP A 18 -8.89 1.31 -0.23
C TRP A 18 -7.41 1.02 -0.55
N GLY A 19 -6.50 1.77 0.07
CA GLY A 19 -5.05 1.61 -0.12
C GLY A 19 -4.56 0.22 0.25
N LEU A 20 -5.10 -0.38 1.32
CA LEU A 20 -4.79 -1.74 1.71
C LEU A 20 -5.15 -2.76 0.62
N VAL A 21 -6.38 -2.70 0.10
CA VAL A 21 -6.85 -3.65 -0.92
C VAL A 21 -6.03 -3.52 -2.20
N GLN A 22 -5.78 -2.28 -2.64
CA GLN A 22 -4.99 -2.01 -3.83
C GLN A 22 -3.54 -2.50 -3.68
N LEU A 23 -2.87 -2.19 -2.58
CA LEU A 23 -1.47 -2.58 -2.35
C LEU A 23 -1.29 -4.09 -2.18
N LEU A 24 -2.23 -4.78 -1.52
CA LEU A 24 -2.19 -6.24 -1.42
C LEU A 24 -2.37 -6.91 -2.78
N LEU A 25 -3.29 -6.40 -3.61
CA LEU A 25 -3.51 -6.92 -4.95
C LEU A 25 -2.29 -6.69 -5.85
N MET A 26 -1.71 -5.49 -5.84
CA MET A 26 -0.45 -5.22 -6.55
C MET A 26 0.70 -6.09 -6.05
N GLY A 27 0.88 -6.21 -4.73
CA GLY A 27 1.95 -7.01 -4.14
C GLY A 27 1.88 -8.48 -4.55
N MET A 28 0.67 -9.06 -4.61
CA MET A 28 0.49 -10.42 -5.14
C MET A 28 0.79 -10.53 -6.63
N LEU A 29 0.37 -9.56 -7.44
CA LEU A 29 0.65 -9.57 -8.89
C LEU A 29 2.14 -9.40 -9.21
N PHE A 30 2.87 -8.61 -8.42
CA PHE A 30 4.33 -8.49 -8.50
C PHE A 30 5.03 -9.78 -8.05
N TYR A 31 4.53 -10.47 -7.02
CA TYR A 31 5.06 -11.77 -6.60
C TYR A 31 4.88 -12.86 -7.67
N CYS A 32 3.79 -12.80 -8.45
CA CYS A 32 3.57 -13.67 -9.59
C CYS A 32 4.30 -13.24 -10.88
N GLU A 33 5.15 -12.20 -10.83
CA GLU A 33 5.91 -11.68 -11.98
C GLU A 33 5.03 -11.44 -13.22
N THR A 34 3.86 -10.82 -13.00
CA THR A 34 2.87 -10.64 -14.07
C THR A 34 3.39 -9.66 -15.13
N PRO A 35 3.33 -9.99 -16.45
CA PRO A 35 3.87 -9.12 -17.50
C PRO A 35 3.16 -7.77 -17.63
N ALA A 36 1.96 -7.63 -17.07
CA ALA A 36 1.21 -6.38 -17.03
C ALA A 36 1.92 -5.25 -16.25
N PHE A 37 2.84 -5.60 -15.33
CA PHE A 37 3.57 -4.66 -14.48
C PHE A 37 5.01 -4.43 -14.93
N LEU A 38 5.37 -4.90 -16.13
CA LEU A 38 6.72 -4.76 -16.65
C LEU A 38 7.11 -3.29 -16.91
N GLU A 39 6.14 -2.47 -17.29
CA GLU A 39 6.34 -1.03 -17.55
C GLU A 39 6.53 -0.20 -16.28
N ASP A 40 6.04 -0.71 -15.13
CA ASP A 40 6.15 -0.05 -13.82
C ASP A 40 7.50 -0.33 -13.13
N LEU A 41 8.36 -1.11 -13.79
CA LEU A 41 9.61 -1.57 -13.22
C LEU A 41 10.72 -0.51 -13.42
N PRO A 42 11.54 -0.21 -12.39
CA PRO A 42 12.58 0.81 -12.49
C PRO A 42 13.81 0.31 -13.30
N LEU A 43 13.63 0.13 -14.60
CA LEU A 43 14.65 -0.33 -15.53
C LEU A 43 15.52 0.85 -15.96
N THR A 44 16.82 0.80 -15.65
CA THR A 44 17.75 1.92 -15.84
C THR A 44 18.65 1.68 -17.05
N GLY A 45 18.19 2.07 -18.23
CA GLY A 45 19.07 2.33 -19.39
C GLY A 45 19.37 1.14 -20.31
N PRO A 46 20.15 1.38 -21.39
CA PRO A 46 20.25 0.47 -22.52
C PRO A 46 20.96 -0.82 -22.12
N TYR A 47 20.26 -1.94 -22.30
CA TYR A 47 20.78 -3.26 -22.05
C TYR A 47 21.58 -3.74 -23.26
N GLU A 48 22.87 -4.04 -23.08
CA GLU A 48 23.70 -4.65 -24.14
C GLU A 48 23.35 -6.13 -24.36
N ASN A 49 22.80 -6.80 -23.34
CA ASN A 49 22.48 -8.22 -23.37
C ASN A 49 21.08 -8.52 -22.80
N VAL A 50 20.37 -9.44 -23.46
CA VAL A 50 19.04 -9.93 -23.01
C VAL A 50 19.10 -10.57 -21.62
N GLY A 51 20.22 -11.23 -21.28
CA GLY A 51 20.39 -11.86 -19.96
C GLY A 51 20.46 -10.86 -18.81
N GLN A 52 21.08 -9.68 -19.03
CA GLN A 52 21.13 -8.60 -18.03
C GLN A 52 19.75 -7.96 -17.86
N TYR A 53 19.03 -7.77 -18.97
CA TYR A 53 17.64 -7.29 -18.95
C TYR A 53 16.73 -8.20 -18.13
N MET A 54 16.76 -9.52 -18.37
CA MET A 54 15.94 -10.48 -17.63
C MET A 54 16.28 -10.49 -16.13
N ASN A 55 17.57 -10.40 -15.77
CA ASN A 55 17.98 -10.38 -14.37
C ASN A 55 17.45 -9.15 -13.62
N ASP A 56 17.59 -7.97 -14.24
CA ASP A 56 17.06 -6.71 -13.69
C ASP A 56 15.54 -6.73 -13.58
N VAL A 57 14.85 -7.37 -14.52
CA VAL A 57 13.40 -7.55 -14.48
C VAL A 57 12.98 -8.38 -13.26
N HIS A 58 13.57 -9.56 -13.06
CA HIS A 58 13.28 -10.39 -11.88
C HIS A 58 13.60 -9.66 -10.57
N HIS A 59 14.71 -8.93 -10.53
CA HIS A 59 15.11 -8.15 -9.36
C HIS A 59 14.13 -6.99 -9.08
N GLY A 60 13.66 -6.31 -10.12
CA GLY A 60 12.68 -5.24 -10.02
C GLY A 60 11.34 -5.74 -9.49
N PHE A 61 10.85 -6.89 -9.96
CA PHE A 61 9.60 -7.50 -9.47
C PHE A 61 9.68 -7.81 -7.98
N GLY A 62 10.77 -8.44 -7.54
CA GLY A 62 10.98 -8.75 -6.12
C GLY A 62 11.06 -7.50 -5.23
N THR A 63 11.75 -6.46 -5.70
CA THR A 63 11.89 -5.19 -4.96
C THR A 63 10.55 -4.47 -4.83
N ASN A 64 9.79 -4.37 -5.92
CA ASN A 64 8.47 -3.73 -5.91
C ASN A 64 7.46 -4.52 -5.08
N ALA A 65 7.47 -5.85 -5.14
CA ALA A 65 6.63 -6.71 -4.29
C ALA A 65 6.87 -6.44 -2.79
N LEU A 66 8.14 -6.35 -2.37
CA LEU A 66 8.50 -6.04 -0.99
C LEU A 66 8.06 -4.63 -0.58
N ASN A 67 8.25 -3.63 -1.44
CA ASN A 67 7.82 -2.25 -1.18
C ASN A 67 6.29 -2.16 -1.01
N CYS A 68 5.53 -2.81 -1.89
CA CYS A 68 4.07 -2.88 -1.79
C CYS A 68 3.61 -3.59 -0.51
N LEU A 69 4.29 -4.66 -0.10
CA LEU A 69 3.98 -5.39 1.13
C LEU A 69 4.25 -4.53 2.39
N ILE A 70 5.39 -3.82 2.44
CA ILE A 70 5.70 -2.89 3.54
C ILE A 70 4.67 -1.76 3.58
N ALA A 71 4.32 -1.19 2.43
CA ALA A 71 3.28 -0.17 2.36
C ALA A 71 1.93 -0.70 2.86
N ALA A 72 1.53 -1.92 2.47
CA ALA A 72 0.30 -2.54 2.97
C ALA A 72 0.32 -2.68 4.50
N CYS A 73 1.45 -3.10 5.10
CA CYS A 73 1.60 -3.15 6.56
C CYS A 73 1.41 -1.77 7.22
N LEU A 74 1.95 -0.70 6.64
CA LEU A 74 1.73 0.67 7.13
C LEU A 74 0.25 1.08 7.04
N TYR A 75 -0.44 0.67 5.97
CA TYR A 75 -1.86 0.90 5.81
C TYR A 75 -2.72 0.15 6.86
N ILE A 76 -2.32 -1.06 7.27
CA ILE A 76 -2.97 -1.77 8.39
C ILE A 76 -2.85 -0.98 9.69
N ILE A 77 -1.65 -0.45 9.98
CA ILE A 77 -1.40 0.33 11.21
C ILE A 77 -2.25 1.61 11.22
N THR A 78 -2.27 2.35 10.10
CA THR A 78 -3.08 3.56 9.98
C THR A 78 -4.58 3.29 10.05
N LEU A 79 -5.05 2.16 9.49
CA LEU A 79 -6.43 1.69 9.64
C LEU A 79 -6.77 1.41 11.10
N GLY A 80 -5.88 0.73 11.85
CA GLY A 80 -6.06 0.46 13.27
C GLY A 80 -6.14 1.74 14.11
N VAL A 81 -5.24 2.69 13.87
CA VAL A 81 -5.22 3.98 14.57
C VAL A 81 -6.47 4.81 14.23
N SER A 82 -6.84 4.92 12.95
CA SER A 82 -8.04 5.66 12.54
C SER A 82 -9.33 5.01 13.03
N GLY A 83 -9.41 3.68 13.07
CA GLY A 83 -10.52 2.93 13.69
C GLY A 83 -10.64 3.20 15.19
N TRP A 84 -9.51 3.20 15.91
CA TRP A 84 -9.48 3.57 17.33
C TRP A 84 -9.93 5.01 17.57
N GLN A 85 -9.44 5.96 16.75
CA GLN A 85 -9.85 7.37 16.82
C GLN A 85 -11.35 7.53 16.48
N PHE A 86 -11.87 6.79 15.50
CA PHE A 86 -13.29 6.82 15.14
C PHE A 86 -14.16 6.32 16.29
N TYR A 87 -13.79 5.21 16.95
CA TYR A 87 -14.51 4.67 18.09
C TYR A 87 -14.56 5.64 19.28
N LEU A 88 -13.44 6.30 19.59
CA LEU A 88 -13.39 7.32 20.64
C LEU A 88 -14.24 8.55 20.31
N ASN A 89 -14.17 9.03 19.06
CA ASN A 89 -14.95 10.18 18.59
C ASN A 89 -16.46 9.90 18.60
N GLN A 90 -16.90 8.69 18.21
CA GLN A 90 -18.31 8.30 18.28
C GLN A 90 -18.85 8.44 19.72
N LYS A 91 -18.13 7.94 20.72
CA LYS A 91 -18.58 8.05 22.12
C LYS A 91 -18.75 9.49 22.58
N THR A 92 -17.85 10.39 22.19
CA THR A 92 -17.96 11.81 22.56
C THR A 92 -19.10 12.53 21.83
N THR A 93 -19.38 12.19 20.57
CA THR A 93 -20.48 12.79 19.81
C THR A 93 -21.87 12.30 20.23
N TYR A 94 -22.02 11.04 20.68
CA TYR A 94 -23.32 10.51 21.16
C TYR A 94 -23.60 10.75 22.65
N GLN A 95 -22.69 11.40 23.40
CA GLN A 95 -22.88 11.76 24.80
C GLN A 95 -23.39 13.20 25.03
N VAL A 96 -23.88 13.87 23.97
CA VAL A 96 -24.65 15.12 24.05
C VAL A 96 -26.14 14.85 23.89
#